data_AF-A0A847YEH8-F1
#
_entry.id   AF-A0A847YEH8-F1
#
_cell.length_a   1.000
_cell.length_b   1.000
_cell.length_c   1.000
_cell.angle_alpha   90.00
_cell.angle_beta   90.00
_cell.angle_gamma   90.00
#
_symmetry.space_group_name_H-M   'P 1'
#
loop_
_entity.id
_entity.type
_entity.pdbx_description
1 polymer ?
#
loop_
_entity_poly.entity_id
_entity_poly.type
_entity_poly.pdbx_seq_one_letter_code
_entity_poly.pdbx_strand_id
1 'polypeptide(L)' 'MSSSTLHGRLSGSAADFIDDAKLHGLLAQPAEPGRVREVIAKSLNKEALTAEETAALLAAEDPGLIAEIFEAARRLKRD' A
#
# COMPACT_ATOMS: atom_id res chain seq x y z
N MET A 1 13.02 24.50 -30.41
CA MET A 1 12.18 23.33 -30.12
C MET A 1 11.32 23.69 -28.91
N SER A 2 10.11 24.21 -29.15
CA SER A 2 9.18 24.60 -28.09
C SER A 2 8.40 23.37 -27.63
N SER A 3 8.77 22.80 -26.48
CA SER A 3 7.90 21.85 -25.77
C SER A 3 6.88 22.66 -24.98
N SER A 4 5.65 22.68 -25.48
CA SER A 4 4.48 23.27 -24.83
C SER A 4 4.24 22.59 -23.47
N THR A 5 4.49 23.31 -22.38
CA THR A 5 4.18 22.87 -21.02
C THR A 5 2.72 23.22 -20.74
N LEU A 6 1.84 22.23 -20.73
CA LEU A 6 0.46 22.40 -20.28
C LEU A 6 0.49 22.59 -18.74
N HIS A 7 0.68 23.81 -18.26
CA HIS A 7 0.50 24.13 -16.84
C HIS A 7 -1.00 24.24 -16.57
N GLY A 8 -1.65 23.09 -16.36
CA GLY A 8 -3.00 23.06 -15.79
C GLY A 8 -2.94 23.68 -14.40
N ARG A 9 -3.52 24.88 -14.24
CA ARG A 9 -3.61 25.52 -12.92
C ARG A 9 -4.52 24.66 -12.05
N LEU A 10 -4.03 24.28 -10.87
CA LEU A 10 -4.83 23.57 -9.88
C LEU A 10 -6.02 24.46 -9.44
N SER A 11 -7.10 23.84 -8.97
CA SER A 11 -8.23 24.58 -8.39
C SER A 11 -7.78 25.33 -7.13
N GLY A 12 -8.50 26.39 -6.76
CA GLY A 12 -8.18 27.18 -5.56
C GLY A 12 -8.30 26.41 -4.24
N SER A 13 -8.90 25.21 -4.27
CA SER A 13 -9.03 24.31 -3.13
C SER A 13 -8.09 23.10 -3.21
N ALA A 14 -7.15 23.08 -4.15
CA ALA A 14 -6.18 22.00 -4.23
C ALA A 14 -5.27 22.05 -3.01
N ALA A 15 -5.17 20.92 -2.32
CA ALA A 15 -4.29 20.71 -1.19
C ALA A 15 -3.45 19.47 -1.46
N ASP A 16 -2.19 19.51 -1.02
CA ASP A 16 -1.35 18.34 -0.98
C ASP A 16 -1.80 17.46 0.19
N PHE A 17 -2.32 16.28 -0.12
CA PHE A 17 -2.78 15.30 0.87
C PHE A 17 -1.75 14.18 1.08
N ILE A 18 -0.65 14.19 0.32
CA ILE A 18 0.40 13.18 0.43
C ILE A 18 1.40 13.66 1.49
N ASP A 19 1.57 12.85 2.51
CA ASP A 19 2.62 13.04 3.52
C ASP A 19 3.77 12.10 3.19
N ASP A 20 4.74 12.57 2.40
CA ASP A 20 5.89 11.78 1.98
C ASP A 20 6.69 11.24 3.17
N ALA A 21 6.91 12.06 4.20
CA ALA A 21 7.69 11.68 5.37
C ALA A 21 7.02 10.52 6.13
N LYS A 22 5.69 10.58 6.28
CA LYS A 22 4.91 9.49 6.86
C LYS A 22 5.03 8.21 6.02
N LEU A 23 4.82 8.29 4.70
CA LEU A 23 4.86 7.13 3.82
C LEU A 23 6.26 6.46 3.81
N HIS A 24 7.32 7.27 3.74
CA HIS A 24 8.68 6.76 3.84
C HIS A 24 8.96 6.11 5.21
N GLY A 25 8.45 6.69 6.30
CA GLY A 25 8.57 6.10 7.64
C GLY A 25 7.88 4.74 7.77
N LEU A 26 6.74 4.55 7.09
CA LEU A 26 6.02 3.27 7.06
C LEU A 26 6.77 2.21 6.25
N LEU A 27 7.33 2.57 5.09
CA LEU A 27 8.08 1.66 4.23
C LEU A 27 9.46 1.25 4.80
N ALA A 28 10.01 2.04 5.72
CA ALA A 28 11.28 1.74 6.38
C ALA A 28 11.17 0.69 7.50
N GLN A 29 9.95 0.29 7.89
CA GLN A 29 9.76 -0.72 8.92
C GLN A 29 9.98 -2.12 8.35
N PRO A 30 10.67 -3.03 9.07
CA PRO A 30 10.81 -4.41 8.63
C PRO A 30 9.46 -5.13 8.71
N ALA A 31 9.29 -6.15 7.85
CA ALA A 31 8.12 -7.02 7.97
C ALA A 31 8.12 -7.78 9.30
N GLU A 32 6.94 -7.81 9.92
CA GLU A 32 6.64 -8.68 11.05
C GLU A 32 5.63 -9.75 10.57
N PRO A 33 6.02 -11.04 10.52
CA PRO A 33 5.17 -12.07 9.93
C PRO A 33 3.79 -12.23 10.58
N GLY A 34 3.67 -12.01 11.89
CA GLY A 34 2.38 -12.01 12.59
C GLY A 34 1.46 -10.92 12.06
N ARG A 35 1.96 -9.70 11.98
CA ARG A 35 1.24 -8.52 11.48
C ARG A 35 0.82 -8.68 10.03
N VAL A 36 1.69 -9.24 9.19
CA VAL A 36 1.34 -9.53 7.79
C VAL A 36 0.16 -10.51 7.72
N ARG A 37 0.16 -11.56 8.55
CA ARG A 37 -0.96 -12.53 8.59
C ARG A 37 -2.25 -11.93 9.14
N GLU A 38 -2.18 -11.05 10.14
CA GLU A 38 -3.33 -10.29 10.62
C GLU A 38 -3.96 -9.44 9.51
N VAL A 39 -3.12 -8.71 8.76
CA VAL A 39 -3.56 -7.86 7.65
C VAL A 39 -4.16 -8.69 6.51
N ILE A 40 -3.55 -9.84 6.19
CA ILE A 40 -4.11 -10.81 5.24
C ILE A 40 -5.52 -11.23 5.70
N ALA A 41 -5.68 -11.64 6.95
CA ALA A 41 -6.97 -12.07 7.49
C ALA A 41 -8.04 -10.97 7.39
N LYS A 42 -7.68 -9.72 7.70
CA LYS A 42 -8.55 -8.55 7.51
C LYS A 42 -8.95 -8.37 6.05
N SER A 43 -8.00 -8.44 5.12
CA SER A 43 -8.28 -8.26 3.69
C SER A 43 -9.21 -9.35 3.14
N LEU A 44 -9.08 -10.59 3.62
CA LEU A 44 -9.94 -11.71 3.24
C LEU A 44 -11.38 -11.56 3.73
N ASN A 45 -11.60 -10.78 4.80
CA ASN A 45 -12.93 -10.39 5.27
C ASN A 45 -13.53 -9.22 4.46
N LYS A 46 -12.90 -8.80 3.35
CA LYS A 46 -13.32 -7.68 2.49
C LYS A 46 -13.37 -6.34 3.23
N GLU A 47 -12.59 -6.22 4.29
CA GLU A 47 -12.39 -4.98 5.03
C GLU A 47 -11.25 -4.16 4.39
N ALA A 48 -11.46 -2.85 4.25
CA ALA A 48 -10.47 -1.96 3.66
C ALA A 48 -9.21 -1.86 4.54
N LEU A 49 -8.05 -1.91 3.91
CA LEU A 49 -6.76 -1.71 4.55
C LEU A 49 -6.40 -0.23 4.62
N THR A 50 -5.74 0.15 5.70
CA THR A 50 -5.08 1.45 5.87
C THR A 50 -3.74 1.48 5.13
N ALA A 51 -3.14 2.67 4.99
CA ALA A 51 -1.81 2.81 4.40
C ALA A 51 -0.74 2.08 5.23
N GLU A 52 -0.88 2.14 6.56
CA GLU A 52 -0.02 1.48 7.54
C GLU A 52 -0.10 -0.06 7.43
N GLU A 53 -1.31 -0.60 7.31
CA GLU A 53 -1.53 -2.04 7.10
C GLU A 53 -0.99 -2.50 5.75
N THR A 54 -1.18 -1.70 4.71
CA THR A 54 -0.65 -2.01 3.37
C THR A 54 0.88 -1.98 3.37
N ALA A 55 1.50 -1.03 4.08
CA ALA A 55 2.95 -0.97 4.22
C ALA A 55 3.51 -2.24 4.89
N ALA A 56 2.80 -2.83 5.86
CA ALA A 56 3.21 -4.09 6.46
C ALA A 56 3.31 -5.24 5.44
N LEU A 57 2.40 -5.29 4.45
CA LEU A 57 2.48 -6.28 3.36
C LEU A 57 3.65 -5.98 2.42
N LEU A 58 3.89 -4.70 2.10
CA LEU A 58 4.95 -4.26 1.19
C LEU A 58 6.36 -4.52 1.75
N ALA A 59 6.51 -4.55 3.07
CA ALA A 59 7.79 -4.81 3.73
C ALA A 59 8.24 -6.30 3.66
N ALA A 60 7.39 -7.20 3.16
CA ALA A 60 7.70 -8.63 3.12
C ALA A 60 8.78 -8.95 2.06
N GLU A 61 9.94 -9.42 2.53
CA GLU A 61 11.04 -9.88 1.66
C GLU A 61 11.19 -11.42 1.67
N ASP A 62 10.65 -12.09 2.70
CA ASP A 62 10.68 -13.55 2.78
C ASP A 62 9.79 -14.19 1.69
N PRO A 63 10.32 -15.10 0.85
CA PRO A 63 9.56 -15.72 -0.22
C PRO A 63 8.31 -16.48 0.24
N GLY A 64 8.34 -17.06 1.45
CA GLY A 64 7.19 -17.77 2.02
C GLY A 64 6.07 -16.81 2.36
N LEU A 65 6.41 -15.71 3.02
CA LEU A 65 5.46 -14.65 3.37
C LEU A 65 4.85 -13.98 2.14
N ILE A 66 5.67 -13.73 1.11
CA ILE A 66 5.21 -13.22 -0.19
C ILE A 66 4.22 -14.20 -0.85
N ALA A 67 4.49 -15.51 -0.79
CA ALA A 67 3.59 -16.52 -1.31
C ALA A 67 2.24 -16.52 -0.57
N GLU A 68 2.24 -16.38 0.77
CA GLU A 68 1.02 -16.22 1.58
C GLU A 68 0.18 -15.02 1.10
N ILE A 69 0.82 -13.87 0.87
CA ILE A 69 0.16 -12.65 0.35
C ILE A 69 -0.48 -12.90 -1.02
N PHE A 70 0.25 -13.51 -1.96
CA PHE A 70 -0.26 -13.78 -3.30
C PHE A 70 -1.40 -14.81 -3.32
N GLU A 71 -1.35 -15.84 -2.49
CA GLU A 71 -2.44 -16.79 -2.36
C GLU A 71 -3.70 -16.13 -1.79
N ALA A 72 -3.56 -15.27 -0.78
CA ALA A 72 -4.67 -14.50 -0.23
C ALA A 72 -5.30 -13.57 -1.28
N ALA A 73 -4.50 -12.83 -2.05
CA ALA A 73 -4.99 -11.97 -3.13
C ALA A 73 -5.73 -12.77 -4.22
N ARG A 74 -5.21 -13.95 -4.59
CA ARG A 74 -5.89 -14.85 -5.54
C ARG A 74 -7.21 -15.38 -4.99
N ARG A 75 -7.29 -15.69 -3.70
CA ARG A 75 -8.55 -16.09 -3.04
C ARG A 75 -9.57 -14.95 -3.03
N LEU A 76 -9.16 -13.75 -2.60
CA LEU A 76 -10.03 -12.58 -2.57
C LEU A 76 -10.62 -12.23 -3.95
N LYS A 77 -9.88 -12.48 -5.03
CA LYS A 77 -10.39 -12.28 -6.40
C LYS A 77 -11.45 -13.30 -6.83
N ARG A 78 -11.40 -14.53 -6.28
CA ARG A 78 -12.35 -15.60 -6.61
C ARG A 78 -13.65 -15.50 -5.83
N ASP A 79 -13.57 -15.06 -4.56
CA ASP A 79 -14.64 -15.10 -3.56
C ASP A 79 -15.34 -13.74 -3.37
#